data_AF-A0A9D3APK7-F1
#
_entry.id   AF-A0A9D3APK7-F1
#
_cell.length_a   1.000
_cell.length_b   1.000
_cell.length_c   1.000
_cell.angle_alpha   90.00
_cell.angle_beta   90.00
_cell.angle_gamma   90.00
#
_symmetry.space_group_name_H-M   'P 1'
#
loop_
_entity.id
_entity.type
_entity.pdbx_description
1 polymer ?
#
loop_
_entity_poly.entity_id
_entity_poly.type
_entity_poly.pdbx_seq_one_letter_code
_entity_poly.pdbx_strand_id
1 'polypeptide(L)'
;MKSLILTDESGTAREYDYYITIDEMPVGDYACESYGLRITRRDGAEEAEVHNITCSISRIDELCELVLSGGVTPLNLQDVVSDWL
;
A
#
# COMPACT_ATOMS: atom_id res chain seq x y z
N MET A 1 -8.22 -5.74 -3.45
CA MET A 1 -7.05 -6.63 -3.41
C MET A 1 -6.54 -6.79 -4.82
N LYS A 2 -5.27 -6.47 -5.06
CA LYS A 2 -4.56 -6.70 -6.32
C LYS A 2 -3.28 -7.49 -6.02
N SER A 3 -2.77 -8.26 -6.97
CA SER A 3 -1.54 -9.03 -6.77
C SER A 3 -0.55 -8.80 -7.91
N LEU A 4 0.75 -8.89 -7.57
CA LEU A 4 1.85 -8.72 -8.50
C LEU A 4 2.93 -9.76 -8.23
N ILE A 5 3.51 -10.31 -9.30
CA ILE A 5 4.67 -11.20 -9.21
C ILE A 5 5.91 -10.40 -9.60
N LEU A 6 6.86 -10.31 -8.69
CA LEU A 6 8.14 -9.64 -8.89
C LEU A 6 9.27 -10.67 -8.77
N THR A 7 10.32 -10.49 -9.56
CA THR A 7 11.53 -11.30 -9.45
C THR A 7 12.54 -10.58 -8.56
N ASP A 8 12.98 -11.22 -7.48
CA ASP A 8 14.02 -10.64 -6.61
C ASP A 8 15.42 -10.74 -7.25
N GLU A 9 16.42 -10.13 -6.61
CA GLU A 9 17.82 -10.14 -7.02
C GLU A 9 18.40 -11.56 -7.17
N SER A 10 17.84 -12.54 -6.46
CA SER A 10 18.18 -13.96 -6.53
C SER A 10 17.53 -14.69 -7.71
N GLY A 11 16.74 -14.01 -8.54
CA GLY A 11 15.99 -14.60 -9.65
C GLY A 11 14.73 -15.36 -9.23
N THR A 12 14.32 -15.25 -7.96
CA THR A 12 13.13 -15.96 -7.46
C THR A 12 11.88 -15.11 -7.67
N ALA A 13 10.85 -15.69 -8.27
CA ALA A 13 9.53 -15.06 -8.36
C ALA A 13 8.86 -15.04 -6.98
N ARG A 14 8.48 -13.85 -6.53
CA ARG A 14 7.76 -13.57 -5.29
C ARG A 14 6.43 -12.92 -5.63
N GLU A 15 5.37 -13.40 -5.00
CA GLU A 15 4.03 -12.83 -5.17
C GLU A 15 3.72 -11.92 -3.99
N TYR A 16 3.22 -10.73 -4.31
CA TYR A 16 2.83 -9.70 -3.36
C TYR A 16 1.37 -9.33 -3.56
N ASP A 17 0.64 -9.20 -2.46
CA ASP A 17 -0.74 -8.77 -2.41
C ASP A 17 -0.85 -7.35 -1.85
N TYR A 18 -1.62 -6.51 -2.53
CA TYR A 18 -1.82 -5.10 -2.25
C TYR A 18 -3.27 -4.86 -1.81
N TYR A 19 -3.43 -4.18 -0.67
CA TYR A 19 -4.71 -3.92 -0.03
C TYR A 19 -4.84 -2.44 0.28
N ILE A 20 -5.92 -1.82 -0.19
CA ILE A 20 -6.36 -0.54 0.35
C ILE A 20 -7.04 -0.84 1.68
N THR A 21 -6.57 -0.21 2.75
CA THR A 21 -7.14 -0.32 4.09
C THR A 21 -7.95 0.93 4.40
N ILE A 22 -8.99 0.78 5.20
CA ILE A 22 -9.89 1.87 5.58
C ILE A 22 -9.87 1.94 7.10
N ASP A 23 -9.63 3.13 7.60
CA ASP A 23 -9.65 3.50 9.01
C ASP A 23 -10.56 4.72 9.19
N GLU A 24 -10.83 5.08 10.44
CA GLU A 24 -11.58 6.28 10.80
C GLU A 24 -10.64 7.27 11.48
N MET A 25 -10.49 8.46 10.90
CA MET A 25 -9.71 9.53 11.50
C MET A 25 -10.65 10.59 12.10
N PRO A 26 -10.47 10.96 13.38
CA PRO A 26 -11.23 12.06 13.96
C PRO A 26 -10.77 13.40 13.38
N VAL A 27 -11.70 14.14 12.79
CA VAL A 27 -11.52 15.49 12.24
C VAL A 27 -12.49 16.43 12.97
N GLY A 28 -12.08 16.92 14.14
CA GLY A 28 -12.95 17.69 15.02
C GLY A 28 -14.08 16.85 15.59
N ASP A 29 -15.33 17.29 15.44
CA ASP A 29 -16.53 16.55 15.86
C ASP A 29 -17.00 15.48 14.84
N TYR A 30 -16.28 15.32 13.73
CA TYR A 30 -16.61 14.39 12.66
C TYR A 30 -15.58 13.26 12.56
N ALA A 31 -15.99 12.07 12.15
CA ALA A 31 -15.10 11.01 11.71
C ALA A 31 -15.07 11.00 10.18
N CYS A 32 -13.88 11.00 9.59
CA CYS A 32 -13.70 10.87 8.15
C CYS A 32 -13.04 9.52 7.85
N GLU A 33 -13.48 8.88 6.76
CA GLU A 33 -12.82 7.71 6.22
C GLU A 33 -11.40 8.09 5.81
N SER A 34 -10.45 7.33 6.33
CA SER A 34 -9.04 7.53 6.13
C SER A 34 -8.47 6.27 5.50
N TYR A 35 -7.88 6.42 4.32
CA TYR A 35 -7.40 5.30 3.54
C TYR A 35 -5.91 5.08 3.76
N GLY A 36 -5.55 3.81 3.90
CA GLY A 36 -4.18 3.31 3.97
C GLY A 36 -3.88 2.33 2.85
N LEU A 37 -2.61 1.91 2.77
CA LEU A 37 -2.14 0.90 1.84
C LEU A 37 -1.31 -0.14 2.59
N ARG A 38 -1.59 -1.41 2.34
CA ARG A 38 -0.85 -2.54 2.88
C ARG A 38 -0.34 -3.42 1.75
N ILE A 39 0.93 -3.80 1.84
CA ILE A 39 1.56 -4.79 0.97
C ILE A 39 2.00 -5.96 1.82
N THR A 40 1.67 -7.18 1.41
CA THR A 40 2.15 -8.40 2.04
C THR A 40 2.68 -9.35 0.98
N ARG A 41 3.77 -10.05 1.28
CA ARG A 41 4.24 -11.16 0.47
C ARG A 41 3.39 -12.37 0.79
N ARG A 42 2.98 -13.12 -0.24
CA ARG A 42 2.00 -14.22 -0.09
C ARG A 42 2.47 -15.36 0.82
N ASP A 43 3.77 -15.51 1.02
CA ASP A 43 4.36 -16.46 1.97
C ASP A 43 4.35 -15.96 3.43
N GLY A 44 3.84 -14.74 3.68
CA GLY A 44 3.71 -14.11 4.99
C GLY A 44 5.03 -13.60 5.58
N ALA A 45 6.14 -13.66 4.84
CA ALA A 45 7.45 -13.35 5.39
C ALA A 45 7.82 -11.86 5.30
N GLU A 46 7.08 -11.06 4.53
CA GLU A 46 7.24 -9.60 4.48
C GLU A 46 5.86 -8.95 4.47
N GLU A 47 5.68 -7.93 5.30
CA GLU A 47 4.49 -7.08 5.28
C GLU A 47 4.83 -5.66 5.69
N ALA A 48 4.10 -4.70 5.14
CA ALA A 48 4.14 -3.31 5.54
C ALA A 48 2.77 -2.68 5.33
N GLU A 49 2.38 -1.82 6.25
CA GLU A 49 1.12 -1.09 6.21
C GLU A 49 1.36 0.37 6.56
N VAL A 50 0.80 1.26 5.76
CA VAL A 50 0.81 2.69 6.02
C VAL A 50 -0.64 3.16 6.11
N HIS A 51 -1.02 3.60 7.30
CA HIS A 51 -2.35 4.13 7.59
C HIS A 51 -2.43 5.62 7.28
N ASN A 52 -3.65 6.14 7.19
CA ASN A 52 -3.93 7.57 7.14
C ASN A 52 -3.18 8.34 6.04
N ILE A 53 -3.11 7.76 4.85
CA ILE A 53 -2.46 8.36 3.69
C ILE A 53 -3.33 9.48 3.10
N THR A 54 -4.64 9.24 2.95
CA THR A 54 -5.56 10.18 2.32
C THR A 54 -7.00 9.90 2.71
N CYS A 55 -7.86 10.91 2.77
CA CYS A 55 -9.31 10.75 2.95
C CYS A 55 -10.07 10.60 1.61
N SER A 56 -9.35 10.46 0.48
CA SER A 56 -9.95 10.37 -0.85
C SER A 56 -9.74 8.99 -1.47
N ILE A 57 -10.85 8.30 -1.74
CA ILE A 57 -10.84 6.98 -2.40
C ILE A 57 -10.15 7.03 -3.77
N SER A 58 -10.35 8.08 -4.55
CA SER A 58 -9.72 8.22 -5.87
C SER A 58 -8.20 8.36 -5.77
N ARG A 59 -7.70 9.07 -4.75
CA ARG A 59 -6.27 9.25 -4.55
C ARG A 59 -5.58 7.98 -4.06
N ILE A 60 -6.22 7.20 -3.18
CA ILE A 60 -5.63 5.93 -2.73
C ILE A 60 -5.64 4.88 -3.85
N ASP A 61 -6.66 4.87 -4.73
CA ASP A 61 -6.67 4.02 -5.91
C ASP A 61 -5.52 4.37 -6.86
N GLU A 62 -5.29 5.67 -7.12
CA GLU A 62 -4.16 6.15 -7.93
C GLU A 62 -2.81 5.71 -7.35
N LEU A 63 -2.63 5.88 -6.03
CA LEU A 63 -1.42 5.43 -5.35
C LEU A 63 -1.25 3.91 -5.44
N CYS A 64 -2.32 3.14 -5.30
CA CYS A 64 -2.29 1.68 -5.45
C CYS A 64 -1.79 1.28 -6.85
N GLU A 65 -2.28 1.93 -7.91
CA GLU A 65 -1.81 1.69 -9.28
C GLU A 65 -0.34 2.10 -9.48
N LEU A 66 0.07 3.22 -8.90
CA LEU A 66 1.46 3.68 -8.95
C LEU A 66 2.41 2.67 -8.29
N VAL A 67 2.04 2.20 -7.10
CA VAL A 67 2.78 1.21 -6.32
C VAL A 67 2.87 -0.13 -7.06
N LEU A 68 1.76 -0.59 -7.66
CA LEU A 68 1.71 -1.80 -8.47
C LEU A 68 2.58 -1.69 -9.73
N SER A 69 2.45 -0.59 -10.48
CA SER A 69 3.22 -0.40 -11.71
C SER A 69 4.71 -0.19 -11.46
N GLY A 70 5.06 0.41 -10.33
CA GLY A 70 6.45 0.60 -9.89
C GLY A 70 7.11 -0.65 -9.29
N GLY A 71 6.37 -1.74 -9.07
CA GLY A 71 6.91 -2.95 -8.43
C GLY A 71 7.37 -2.70 -6.98
N VAL A 72 6.64 -1.85 -6.26
CA VAL A 72 6.92 -1.49 -4.87
C VAL A 72 6.64 -2.72 -3.99
N THR A 73 7.57 -3.01 -3.09
CA THR A 73 7.54 -4.12 -2.13
C THR A 73 7.25 -3.58 -0.73
N PRO A 74 7.00 -4.44 0.28
CA PRO A 74 6.82 -3.97 1.66
C PRO A 74 7.97 -3.10 2.17
N LEU A 75 9.20 -3.36 1.72
CA LEU A 75 10.41 -2.67 2.20
C LEU A 75 10.48 -1.20 1.80
N ASN A 76 9.92 -0.82 0.64
CA ASN A 76 10.00 0.54 0.10
C ASN A 76 8.64 1.25 0.11
N LEU A 77 7.59 0.63 0.63
CA LEU A 77 6.26 1.22 0.72
C LEU A 77 6.28 2.57 1.46
N GLN A 78 6.95 2.63 2.61
CA GLN A 78 6.99 3.85 3.43
C GLN A 78 7.64 5.01 2.69
N ASP A 79 8.74 4.75 1.98
CA ASP A 79 9.46 5.77 1.22
C ASP A 79 8.62 6.29 0.06
N VAL A 80 7.97 5.40 -0.69
CA VAL A 80 7.09 5.76 -1.81
C VAL A 80 5.89 6.59 -1.35
N VAL A 81 5.25 6.19 -0.25
CA VAL A 81 4.13 6.96 0.31
C VAL A 81 4.61 8.35 0.77
N SER A 82 5.80 8.43 1.39
CA SER A 82 6.36 9.69 1.87
C SER A 82 6.75 10.64 0.74
N ASP A 83 7.19 10.13 -0.41
CA ASP A 83 7.50 10.93 -1.61
C ASP A 83 6.25 11.41 -2.35
N TRP A 84 5.14 10.67 -2.21
CA TRP A 84 3.86 11.02 -2.84
C TRP A 84 3.06 12.11 -2.11
N LEU A 85 3.26 12.25 -0.79
CA LEU A 85 2.56 13.23 0.07
C LEU A 85 3.14 14.65 -0.05
#